data_AF-A0A950I6X7-F1
#
_entry.id   AF-A0A950I6X7-F1
#
_cell.length_a   1.000
_cell.length_b   1.000
_cell.length_c   1.000
_cell.angle_alpha   90.00
_cell.angle_beta   90.00
_cell.angle_gamma   90.00
#
_symmetry.space_group_name_H-M   'P 1'
#
loop_
_entity.id
_entity.type
_entity.pdbx_description
1 polymer ?
#
loop_
_entity_poly.entity_id
_entity_poly.type
_entity_poly.pdbx_seq_one_letter_code
_entity_poly.pdbx_strand_id
1 'polypeptide(L)'
;MQLGMLFAASAYVIWGLFPLYFHALRQVAPMEILLHRIAWALLFLVVVLTVRQQWGWVPKVLRQPKVLLGFAASSLLLSVNWFIYIWSVNNGHVIDSSLGYFMNPLVNVLLGFVFLHERMRRLQWAAVAIAAGAVLWLT
;
A
#
# COMPACT_ATOMS: atom_id res chain seq x y z
N MET A 1 21.75 -18.81 1.13
CA MET A 1 20.57 -17.94 1.30
C MET A 1 19.87 -17.83 -0.04
N GLN A 2 18.59 -18.19 -0.12
CA GLN A 2 17.81 -18.09 -1.36
C GLN A 2 17.76 -16.61 -1.80
N LEU A 3 18.05 -16.32 -3.07
CA LEU A 3 18.07 -14.97 -3.65
C LEU A 3 16.79 -14.15 -3.30
N GLY A 4 15.66 -14.83 -3.14
CA GLY A 4 14.39 -14.23 -2.72
C GLY A 4 14.42 -13.60 -1.33
N MET A 5 15.16 -14.16 -0.36
CA MET A 5 15.31 -13.56 0.97
C MET A 5 16.10 -12.24 0.90
N LEU A 6 17.12 -12.19 0.05
CA LEU A 6 17.89 -10.96 -0.18
C LEU A 6 17.02 -9.88 -0.82
N PHE A 7 16.22 -10.22 -1.84
CA PHE A 7 15.29 -9.28 -2.45
C PHE A 7 14.24 -8.78 -1.45
N ALA A 8 13.63 -9.67 -0.67
CA ALA A 8 12.67 -9.28 0.36
C ALA A 8 13.30 -8.34 1.39
N ALA A 9 14.48 -8.69 1.93
CA ALA A 9 15.20 -7.87 2.89
C ALA A 9 15.51 -6.49 2.32
N SER A 10 16.06 -6.42 1.10
CA SER A 10 16.36 -5.14 0.45
C SER A 10 15.10 -4.30 0.20
N ALA A 11 13.99 -4.91 -0.21
CA ALA A 11 12.72 -4.21 -0.40
C ALA A 11 12.19 -3.62 0.91
N TYR A 12 12.22 -4.38 2.01
CA TYR A 12 11.78 -3.89 3.32
C TYR A 12 12.70 -2.80 3.87
N VAL A 13 14.02 -2.89 3.65
CA VAL A 13 14.96 -1.84 4.04
C VAL A 13 14.70 -0.56 3.27
N ILE A 14 14.58 -0.64 1.94
CA ILE A 14 14.22 0.52 1.11
C ILE A 14 12.89 1.10 1.57
N TRP A 15 11.93 0.24 1.90
CA TRP A 15 10.62 0.69 2.35
C TRP A 15 10.69 1.44 3.69
N GLY A 16 11.47 0.94 4.65
CA GLY A 16 11.70 1.58 5.93
C GLY A 16 12.48 2.91 5.85
N LEU A 17 13.19 3.16 4.74
CA LEU A 17 13.90 4.43 4.49
C LEU A 17 13.01 5.49 3.83
N PHE A 18 11.82 5.15 3.31
CA PHE A 18 10.92 6.12 2.68
C PHE A 18 10.53 7.32 3.58
N PRO A 19 10.24 7.14 4.89
CA PRO A 19 9.97 8.27 5.76
C PRO A 19 11.08 9.32 5.76
N LEU A 20 12.35 8.90 5.70
CA LEU A 20 13.49 9.83 5.66
C LEU A 20 13.50 10.62 4.34
N TYR A 21 13.21 9.95 3.22
CA TYR A 21 13.11 10.59 1.91
C TYR A 21 11.99 11.63 1.87
N PHE A 22 10.79 11.29 2.35
CA PHE A 22 9.67 12.24 2.39
C PHE A 22 9.91 13.37 3.38
N HIS A 23 10.55 13.09 4.52
CA HIS A 23 10.97 14.13 5.46
C HIS A 23 11.92 15.15 4.82
N ALA A 24 12.85 14.69 3.97
CA ALA A 24 13.72 15.59 3.19
C ALA A 24 12.92 16.45 2.18
N LEU A 25 11.78 15.95 1.69
CA LEU A 25 10.87 16.64 0.78
C LEU A 25 9.71 17.37 1.49
N ARG A 26 9.79 17.60 2.80
CA ARG A 26 8.71 18.22 3.59
C ARG A 26 8.21 19.59 3.06
N GLN A 27 9.03 20.29 2.28
CA GLN A 27 8.67 21.58 1.68
C GLN A 27 7.76 21.45 0.45
N VAL A 28 7.68 20.26 -0.15
CA VAL A 28 6.84 19.96 -1.30
C VAL A 28 5.48 19.45 -0.80
N ALA A 29 4.40 19.89 -1.43
CA ALA A 29 3.07 19.48 -1.02
C ALA A 29 2.90 17.95 -1.21
N PRO A 30 2.31 17.21 -0.24
CA PRO A 30 2.09 15.76 -0.36
C PRO A 30 1.38 15.34 -1.66
N MET A 31 0.46 16.18 -2.14
CA MET A 31 -0.25 15.97 -3.39
C MET A 31 0.68 16.01 -4.61
N GLU A 32 1.64 16.94 -4.65
CA GLU A 32 2.60 17.04 -5.75
C GLU A 32 3.53 15.83 -5.78
N ILE A 33 4.00 15.37 -4.61
CA ILE A 33 4.81 14.15 -4.48
C ILE A 33 4.03 12.95 -5.02
N LEU A 34 2.75 12.82 -4.65
CA LEU A 34 1.89 11.74 -5.12
C LEU A 34 1.68 11.78 -6.64
N LEU A 35 1.40 12.96 -7.20
CA LEU A 35 1.20 13.14 -8.64
C LEU A 35 2.45 12.76 -9.44
N HIS A 36 3.64 13.22 -9.02
CA HIS A 36 4.90 12.83 -9.65
C HIS A 36 5.12 11.33 -9.57
N ARG A 37 4.83 10.72 -8.42
CA ARG A 37 4.95 9.27 -8.23
C ARG A 37 4.05 8.49 -9.19
N ILE A 38 2.81 8.92 -9.38
CA ILE A 38 1.86 8.30 -10.33
C ILE A 38 2.34 8.49 -11.76
N ALA A 39 2.82 9.69 -12.13
CA ALA A 39 3.32 9.98 -13.47
C ALA A 39 4.54 9.12 -13.82
N TRP A 40 5.52 8.99 -12.91
CA TRP A 40 6.69 8.15 -13.12
C TRP A 40 6.36 6.65 -13.15
N ALA A 41 5.43 6.19 -12.30
CA ALA A 41 4.97 4.81 -12.34
C ALA A 41 4.25 4.49 -13.65
N LEU A 42 3.41 5.40 -14.15
CA LEU A 42 2.75 5.26 -15.45
C LEU A 42 3.78 5.20 -16.57
N LEU A 43 4.74 6.13 -16.61
CA LEU A 43 5.79 6.14 -17.62
C LEU A 43 6.59 4.83 -17.60
N PHE A 44 6.99 4.37 -16.41
CA PHE A 44 7.71 3.11 -16.25
C PHE A 44 6.90 1.92 -16.77
N LEU A 45 5.61 1.84 -16.42
CA LEU A 45 4.72 0.78 -16.91
C LEU A 45 4.54 0.82 -18.43
N VAL A 46 4.40 2.00 -19.03
CA VAL A 46 4.31 2.17 -20.49
C VAL A 46 5.59 1.67 -21.18
N VAL A 47 6.76 1.99 -20.63
CA VAL A 47 8.05 1.49 -21.15
C VAL A 47 8.10 -0.03 -21.04
N VAL A 48 7.76 -0.61 -19.89
CA VAL A 48 7.75 -2.06 -19.69
C VAL A 48 6.79 -2.76 -20.65
N LEU A 49 5.56 -2.25 -20.82
CA LEU A 49 4.57 -2.82 -21.74
C LEU A 49 5.03 -2.75 -23.20
N THR A 50 5.69 -1.65 -23.59
CA THR A 50 6.28 -1.48 -24.91
C THR A 50 7.38 -2.50 -25.18
N VAL A 51 8.35 -2.62 -24.26
CA VAL A 51 9.46 -3.57 -24.38
C VAL A 51 8.96 -5.01 -24.41
N ARG A 52 7.93 -5.33 -23.61
CA ARG A 52 7.32 -6.67 -23.57
C ARG A 52 6.31 -6.93 -24.70
N GLN A 53 5.94 -5.92 -25.48
CA GLN A 53 4.89 -5.95 -26.50
C GLN A 53 3.52 -6.43 -25.99
N GLN A 54 3.19 -6.14 -24.73
CA GLN A 54 1.99 -6.67 -24.04
C GLN A 54 0.80 -5.70 -24.08
N TRP A 55 0.54 -5.06 -25.22
CA TRP A 55 -0.54 -4.08 -25.35
C TRP A 55 -1.92 -4.69 -25.64
N GLY A 56 -1.98 -5.95 -26.09
CA GLY A 56 -3.20 -6.58 -26.61
C GLY A 56 -4.36 -6.74 -25.62
N TRP A 57 -4.11 -6.63 -24.32
CA TRP A 57 -5.16 -6.69 -23.29
C TRP A 57 -5.77 -5.32 -22.97
N VAL A 58 -5.05 -4.22 -23.19
CA VAL A 58 -5.48 -2.86 -22.81
C VAL A 58 -6.81 -2.47 -23.49
N PRO A 59 -6.97 -2.61 -24.83
CA PRO A 59 -8.24 -2.29 -25.48
C PRO A 59 -9.40 -3.18 -25.04
N LYS A 60 -9.12 -4.43 -24.63
CA LYS A 60 -10.15 -5.38 -24.16
C LYS A 60 -10.71 -4.95 -22.82
N VAL A 61 -9.84 -4.49 -21.91
CA VAL A 61 -10.25 -3.99 -20.59
C VAL A 61 -10.97 -2.65 -20.70
N LEU A 62 -10.54 -1.77 -21.61
CA LEU A 62 -11.21 -0.48 -21.84
C LEU A 62 -12.68 -0.62 -22.25
N ARG A 63 -13.06 -1.76 -22.83
CA ARG A 63 -14.45 -2.08 -23.21
C ARG A 63 -15.26 -2.73 -22.07
N GLN A 64 -14.67 -2.95 -20.90
CA GLN A 64 -15.31 -3.59 -19.74
C GLN A 64 -15.51 -2.58 -18.60
N PRO A 65 -16.63 -1.82 -18.58
CA PRO A 65 -16.82 -0.73 -17.63
C PRO A 65 -16.78 -1.19 -16.17
N LYS A 66 -17.24 -2.41 -15.87
CA LYS A 66 -17.17 -2.98 -14.51
C LYS A 66 -15.72 -3.17 -14.03
N VAL A 67 -14.83 -3.62 -14.92
CA VAL A 67 -13.41 -3.80 -14.59
C VAL A 67 -12.73 -2.45 -14.43
N LEU A 68 -13.03 -1.50 -15.31
CA LEU A 68 -12.52 -0.14 -15.19
C LEU A 68 -12.96 0.54 -13.88
N LEU A 69 -14.22 0.37 -13.47
CA LEU A 69 -14.71 0.88 -12.20
C LEU A 69 -13.98 0.24 -11.02
N GLY A 70 -13.71 -1.07 -11.09
CA GLY A 70 -12.89 -1.77 -10.10
C GLY A 70 -11.48 -1.16 -10.00
N PHE A 71 -10.81 -0.97 -11.14
CA PHE A 71 -9.49 -0.36 -11.19
C PHE A 71 -9.49 1.09 -10.70
N ALA A 72 -10.50 1.88 -11.08
CA ALA A 72 -10.66 3.25 -10.61
C ALA A 72 -10.82 3.28 -9.09
N ALA A 73 -11.73 2.48 -8.53
CA ALA A 73 -11.95 2.39 -7.09
C ALA A 73 -10.69 1.95 -6.34
N SER A 74 -10.00 0.88 -6.80
CA SER A 74 -8.76 0.42 -6.20
C SER A 74 -7.65 1.47 -6.29
N SER A 75 -7.52 2.16 -7.42
CA SER A 75 -6.52 3.21 -7.61
C SER A 75 -6.79 4.43 -6.71
N LEU A 76 -8.06 4.80 -6.50
CA LEU A 76 -8.46 5.87 -5.59
C LEU A 76 -8.15 5.50 -4.15
N LEU A 77 -8.53 4.30 -3.70
CA LEU A 77 -8.21 3.80 -2.35
C LEU A 77 -6.70 3.79 -2.11
N LEU A 78 -5.92 3.30 -3.08
CA LEU A 78 -4.47 3.30 -3.01
C LEU A 78 -3.89 4.72 -2.98
N SER A 79 -4.45 5.64 -3.76
CA SER A 79 -4.01 7.05 -3.80
C SER A 79 -4.29 7.76 -2.49
N VAL A 80 -5.48 7.56 -1.91
CA VAL A 80 -5.84 8.08 -0.58
C VAL A 80 -4.91 7.52 0.49
N ASN A 81 -4.65 6.20 0.47
CA ASN A 81 -3.72 5.58 1.41
C ASN A 81 -2.32 6.21 1.33
N TRP A 82 -1.78 6.36 0.12
CA TRP A 82 -0.47 6.97 -0.08
C TRP A 82 -0.44 8.45 0.29
N PHE A 83 -1.51 9.19 -0.01
CA PHE A 83 -1.63 10.58 0.39
C PHE A 83 -1.58 10.75 1.90
N ILE A 84 -2.38 9.97 2.64
CA ILE A 84 -2.41 9.99 4.11
C ILE A 84 -1.02 9.67 4.68
N TYR A 85 -0.33 8.68 4.12
CA TYR A 85 1.03 8.33 4.54
C TYR A 85 2.02 9.48 4.33
N ILE A 86 2.10 10.04 3.12
CA ILE A 86 3.03 11.15 2.82
C ILE A 86 2.70 12.37 3.68
N TRP A 87 1.41 12.69 3.82
CA TRP A 87 0.95 13.80 4.65
C TRP A 87 1.34 13.60 6.12
N SER A 88 1.13 12.41 6.67
CA SER A 88 1.46 12.09 8.06
C SER A 88 2.97 12.16 8.30
N VAL A 89 3.79 11.64 7.38
CA VAL A 89 5.26 11.78 7.45
C VAL A 89 5.71 13.24 7.37
N ASN A 90 5.17 14.03 6.44
CA ASN A 90 5.52 15.45 6.28
C ASN A 90 5.12 16.29 7.51
N ASN A 91 4.05 15.92 8.20
CA ASN A 91 3.59 16.59 9.42
C ASN A 91 4.22 16.00 10.71
N GLY A 92 5.23 15.13 10.60
CA GLY A 92 5.94 14.57 11.76
C GLY A 92 5.22 13.43 12.48
N HIS A 93 4.06 12.98 12.00
CA HIS A 93 3.25 11.89 12.56
C HIS A 93 3.72 10.50 12.07
N VAL A 94 5.03 10.30 11.92
CA VAL A 94 5.61 9.07 11.36
C VAL A 94 5.26 7.83 12.21
N ILE A 95 5.20 8.00 13.53
CA ILE A 95 4.85 6.94 14.47
C ILE A 95 3.38 6.53 14.27
N ASP A 96 2.46 7.49 14.16
CA ASP A 96 1.03 7.24 13.94
C ASP A 96 0.76 6.54 12.60
N SER A 97 1.47 6.95 11.54
CA SER A 97 1.45 6.23 10.26
C SER A 97 1.89 4.77 10.41
N SER A 98 2.99 4.54 11.13
CA SER A 98 3.55 3.20 11.33
C SER A 98 2.60 2.32 12.15
N LEU A 99 1.95 2.90 13.17
CA LEU A 99 0.88 2.27 13.93
C LEU A 99 -0.28 1.85 13.05
N GLY A 100 -0.74 2.72 12.14
CA GLY A 100 -1.75 2.38 11.15
C GLY A 100 -1.36 1.18 10.29
N TYR A 101 -0.09 1.07 9.88
CA TYR A 101 0.41 -0.12 9.18
C TYR A 101 0.50 -1.38 10.04
N PHE A 102 0.77 -1.26 11.34
CA PHE A 102 0.70 -2.39 12.27
C PHE A 102 -0.74 -2.86 12.55
N MET A 103 -1.72 -1.96 12.45
CA MET A 103 -3.15 -2.30 12.54
C MET A 103 -3.70 -2.97 11.27
N ASN A 104 -3.06 -2.77 10.11
CA ASN A 104 -3.53 -3.27 8.82
C ASN A 104 -3.86 -4.79 8.80
N PRO A 105 -3.06 -5.69 9.39
CA PRO A 105 -3.39 -7.10 9.50
C PRO A 105 -4.69 -7.37 10.29
N LEU A 106 -4.95 -6.61 11.36
CA LEU A 106 -6.19 -6.72 12.14
C LEU A 106 -7.41 -6.29 11.31
N VAL A 107 -7.27 -5.18 10.59
CA VAL A 107 -8.31 -4.67 9.69
C VAL A 107 -8.56 -5.66 8.55
N ASN A 108 -7.52 -6.22 7.94
CA ASN A 108 -7.66 -7.22 6.89
C ASN A 108 -8.37 -8.49 7.38
N VAL A 109 -8.04 -8.97 8.58
CA VAL A 109 -8.72 -10.08 9.25
C VAL A 109 -10.20 -9.77 9.45
N LEU A 110 -10.51 -8.57 9.96
CA LEU A 110 -11.90 -8.12 10.16
C LEU A 110 -12.67 -8.07 8.83
N LEU A 111 -12.07 -7.48 7.78
CA LEU A 111 -12.67 -7.39 6.46
C LEU A 111 -12.89 -8.79 5.86
N GLY A 112 -11.95 -9.72 6.02
CA GLY A 112 -12.11 -11.11 5.58
C GLY A 112 -13.23 -11.84 6.33
N PHE A 113 -13.36 -11.60 7.64
CA PHE A 113 -14.46 -12.15 8.42
C PHE A 113 -15.83 -11.59 8.00
N VAL A 114 -15.93 -10.27 7.77
CA VAL A 114 -17.20 -9.59 7.48
C VAL A 114 -17.64 -9.76 6.03
N PHE A 115 -16.73 -9.58 5.07
CA PHE A 115 -17.08 -9.55 3.64
C PHE A 115 -16.89 -10.90 2.95
N LEU A 116 -15.88 -11.67 3.35
CA LEU A 116 -15.58 -12.99 2.77
C LEU A 116 -16.19 -14.15 3.60
N HIS A 117 -16.80 -13.85 4.75
CA HIS A 117 -17.37 -14.83 5.70
C HIS A 117 -16.36 -15.93 6.10
N GLU A 118 -15.07 -15.59 6.19
CA GLU A 118 -14.03 -16.55 6.55
C GLU A 118 -14.17 -17.00 8.01
N ARG A 119 -14.18 -18.32 8.25
CA ARG A 119 -14.21 -18.87 9.61
C ARG A 119 -12.81 -18.88 10.22
N MET A 120 -12.58 -17.96 11.15
CA MET A 120 -11.32 -17.82 11.90
C MET A 120 -11.08 -19.04 12.82
N ARG A 121 -9.89 -19.63 12.73
CA ARG A 121 -9.45 -20.69 13.66
C ARG A 121 -9.13 -20.08 15.03
N ARG A 122 -9.24 -20.87 16.11
CA ARG A 122 -8.99 -20.41 17.50
C ARG A 122 -7.63 -19.71 17.69
N LEU A 123 -6.59 -20.19 16.99
CA LEU A 123 -5.25 -19.58 17.03
C LEU A 123 -5.17 -18.21 16.31
N GLN A 124 -5.98 -17.98 15.26
CA GLN A 124 -6.07 -16.67 14.61
C GLN A 124 -6.73 -15.65 15.54
N TRP A 125 -7.75 -16.05 16.30
CA TRP A 125 -8.33 -15.21 17.34
C TRP A 125 -7.34 -14.82 18.44
N ALA A 126 -6.48 -15.76 18.86
CA ALA A 126 -5.41 -15.45 19.81
C ALA A 126 -4.39 -14.44 19.22
N ALA A 127 -4.00 -14.61 17.95
CA ALA A 127 -3.11 -13.67 17.26
C ALA A 127 -3.74 -12.27 17.13
N VAL A 128 -5.03 -12.20 16.81
CA VAL A 128 -5.81 -10.94 16.77
C VAL A 128 -5.84 -10.27 18.14
N ALA A 129 -6.09 -11.03 19.21
CA ALA A 129 -6.12 -10.49 20.57
C ALA A 129 -4.75 -9.95 21.01
N ILE A 130 -3.66 -10.66 20.69
CA ILE A 130 -2.28 -10.20 20.97
C ILE A 130 -1.98 -8.92 20.20
N ALA A 131 -2.29 -8.88 18.90
CA ALA A 131 -2.05 -7.70 18.08
C ALA A 131 -2.92 -6.50 18.52
N ALA A 132 -4.18 -6.73 18.91
CA ALA A 132 -5.03 -5.69 19.48
C ALA A 132 -4.48 -5.15 20.81
N GLY A 133 -3.98 -6.03 21.68
CA GLY A 133 -3.31 -5.63 22.92
C GLY A 133 -2.04 -4.81 22.67
N ALA A 134 -1.23 -5.17 21.67
CA ALA A 134 -0.05 -4.40 21.29
C ALA A 134 -0.42 -3.00 20.78
N VAL A 135 -1.47 -2.88 19.96
CA VAL A 135 -1.96 -1.58 19.46
C VAL A 135 -2.45 -0.71 20.61
N LEU A 136 -3.24 -1.27 21.54
CA LEU A 136 -3.76 -0.54 22.71
C LEU A 136 -2.65 -0.06 23.66
N TRP A 137 -1.53 -0.77 23.75
CA TRP A 137 -0.39 -0.33 24.57
C TRP A 137 0.40 0.79 23.92
N LEU A 138 0.42 0.83 22.59
CA LEU A 138 1.25 1.74 21.79
C LEU A 138 0.48 3.01 21.36
N THR A 139 -0.82 3.07 21.68
CA THR A 139 -1.74 4.22 21.48
C THR A 139 -1.98 4.90 22.81
#